data_AF-A0A9P0IK72-F1
#
_entry.id   AF-A0A9P0IK72-F1
#
_cell.length_a   1.000
_cell.length_b   1.000
_cell.length_c   1.000
_cell.angle_alpha   90.00
_cell.angle_beta   90.00
_cell.angle_gamma   90.00
#
_symmetry.space_group_name_H-M   'P 1'
#
loop_
_entity.id
_entity.type
_entity.pdbx_description
1 polymer ?
#
loop_
_entity_poly.entity_id
_entity_poly.type
_entity_poly.pdbx_seq_one_letter_code
_entity_poly.pdbx_strand_id
1 'polypeptide(L)'
;MYHSILYIYLIFTIAMNSEYLHTRIYGFSISFLCILMQIPQSSSQIISSNTTASNENSNEINDITHLHKSMYCRFQANHYQCGRPRNPLRYYWDVHGQSCQRFYYGNCHINYNSYHSIPSCKNDCEEYAHVPTFTNVTANVFCFFQPEFGNCNSYYPRWYYDINEMKCKGFSFSGCGGNHNRFDSANDCMLACSEIVNHHNRDGSPIP
;
A
#
# COMPACT_ATOMS: atom_id res chain seq x y z
N MET A 1 39.31 -32.42 -28.87
CA MET A 1 39.73 -32.62 -27.46
C MET A 1 39.19 -31.49 -26.57
N TYR A 2 37.86 -31.35 -26.46
CA TYR A 2 37.19 -30.24 -25.75
C TYR A 2 36.16 -30.77 -24.73
N HIS A 3 36.47 -31.89 -24.07
CA HIS A 3 35.53 -32.52 -23.11
C HIS A 3 36.18 -32.91 -21.76
N SER A 4 37.36 -32.38 -21.44
CA SER A 4 38.13 -32.79 -20.25
C SER A 4 38.53 -31.66 -19.30
N ILE A 5 38.10 -30.41 -19.53
CA ILE A 5 38.51 -29.25 -18.71
C ILE A 5 37.41 -28.76 -17.75
N LEU A 6 36.13 -29.09 -17.99
CA LEU A 6 35.04 -28.59 -17.14
C LEU A 6 34.86 -29.33 -15.80
N TYR A 7 35.52 -30.48 -15.59
CA TYR A 7 35.34 -31.29 -14.37
C TYR A 7 36.33 -30.96 -13.23
N ILE A 8 37.41 -30.22 -13.52
CA ILE A 8 38.46 -29.91 -12.53
C ILE A 8 38.08 -28.69 -11.66
N TYR A 9 37.21 -27.80 -12.15
CA TYR A 9 36.76 -26.63 -11.38
C TYR A 9 35.69 -26.94 -10.32
N LEU A 10 35.11 -28.15 -10.31
CA LEU A 10 34.03 -28.51 -9.39
C LEU A 10 34.50 -29.10 -8.05
N ILE A 11 35.82 -29.17 -7.77
CA ILE A 11 36.34 -29.78 -6.53
C ILE A 11 37.14 -28.81 -5.64
N PHE A 12 37.52 -27.61 -6.12
CA PHE A 12 38.41 -26.72 -5.34
C PHE A 12 37.73 -25.74 -4.38
N THR A 13 36.40 -25.73 -4.23
CA THR A 13 35.70 -24.83 -3.29
C THR A 13 35.00 -25.55 -2.14
N ILE A 14 35.28 -26.83 -1.92
CA ILE A 14 34.83 -27.53 -0.71
C ILE A 14 36.06 -28.08 0.02
N ALA A 15 36.19 -27.62 1.26
CA ALA A 15 36.96 -28.17 2.37
C ALA A 15 38.32 -27.52 2.70
N MET A 16 38.49 -27.38 4.02
CA MET A 16 39.70 -27.14 4.81
C MET A 16 40.08 -25.67 5.01
N ASN A 17 40.38 -25.13 6.19
CA ASN A 17 40.28 -25.54 7.60
C ASN A 17 40.79 -24.31 8.40
N SER A 18 40.12 -23.87 9.46
CA SER A 18 40.50 -24.09 10.88
C SER A 18 41.87 -23.53 11.30
N GLU A 19 41.82 -22.47 12.12
CA GLU A 19 42.62 -22.12 13.34
C GLU A 19 44.15 -22.33 13.44
N TYR A 20 44.74 -21.56 14.38
CA TYR A 20 46.12 -21.50 14.91
C TYR A 20 47.08 -20.45 14.29
N LEU A 21 47.94 -19.70 15.01
CA LEU A 21 48.10 -19.22 16.39
C LEU A 21 49.43 -18.40 16.41
N HIS A 22 49.53 -17.36 17.25
CA HIS A 22 50.74 -16.75 17.87
C HIS A 22 51.71 -15.85 17.02
N THR A 23 52.44 -14.82 17.47
CA THR A 23 52.49 -13.87 18.64
C THR A 23 53.74 -12.93 18.49
N ARG A 24 53.63 -11.63 18.90
CA ARG A 24 54.65 -10.59 19.30
C ARG A 24 55.59 -9.98 18.20
N ILE A 25 55.91 -8.66 18.19
CA ILE A 25 56.79 -7.89 19.12
C ILE A 25 56.65 -6.34 18.94
N TYR A 26 56.42 -5.62 20.06
CA TYR A 26 56.82 -4.25 20.52
C TYR A 26 56.62 -2.92 19.75
N GLY A 27 55.86 -2.00 20.38
CA GLY A 27 56.33 -0.66 20.80
C GLY A 27 56.12 0.55 19.87
N PHE A 28 55.27 1.52 20.26
CA PHE A 28 55.60 2.93 20.58
C PHE A 28 54.38 3.87 20.53
N SER A 29 54.14 4.50 21.70
CA SER A 29 53.58 5.83 21.98
C SER A 29 52.33 6.35 21.27
N ILE A 30 51.27 6.52 22.08
CA ILE A 30 50.12 7.39 21.83
C ILE A 30 50.57 8.85 21.96
N SER A 31 50.29 9.68 20.96
CA SER A 31 50.25 11.13 21.10
C SER A 31 48.97 11.66 20.45
N PHE A 32 48.03 12.04 21.31
CA PHE A 32 46.84 12.82 20.96
C PHE A 32 47.27 14.23 20.55
N LEU A 33 47.01 14.61 19.30
CA LEU A 33 47.00 16.00 18.86
C LEU A 33 45.68 16.27 18.16
N CYS A 34 44.76 16.86 18.92
CA CYS A 34 43.45 17.30 18.50
C CYS A 34 43.62 18.61 17.72
N ILE A 35 43.63 18.55 16.38
CA ILE A 35 43.59 19.75 15.54
C ILE A 35 42.13 20.02 15.20
N LEU A 36 41.59 21.08 15.82
CA LEU A 36 40.35 21.75 15.44
C LEU A 36 40.52 22.33 14.03
N MET A 37 39.82 21.79 13.03
CA MET A 37 39.58 22.48 11.78
C MET A 37 38.09 22.76 11.63
N GLN A 38 37.82 24.05 11.47
CA GLN A 38 36.52 24.69 11.44
C GLN A 38 35.72 24.28 10.19
N ILE A 39 34.44 23.97 10.40
CA ILE A 39 33.44 23.82 9.34
C ILE A 39 33.02 25.22 8.88
N PRO A 40 33.06 25.57 7.58
CA PRO A 40 32.41 26.78 7.10
C PRO A 40 30.91 26.50 6.90
N GLN A 41 30.07 27.28 7.58
CA GLN A 41 28.65 27.40 7.26
C GLN A 41 28.50 28.23 5.99
N SER A 42 27.82 27.70 4.97
CA SER A 42 27.31 28.49 3.85
C SER A 42 25.82 28.20 3.62
N SER A 43 25.03 29.14 4.13
CA SER A 43 23.90 29.80 3.47
C SER A 43 23.02 28.97 2.52
N SER A 44 21.81 28.73 3.01
CA SER A 44 20.56 28.55 2.28
C SER A 44 20.47 29.32 0.96
N GLN A 45 20.24 28.59 -0.14
CA GLN A 45 19.72 29.11 -1.40
C GLN A 45 18.41 28.36 -1.70
N ILE A 46 17.32 29.13 -1.67
CA ILE A 46 15.95 28.74 -1.99
C ILE A 46 15.89 28.54 -3.50
N ILE A 47 15.71 27.30 -3.97
CA ILE A 47 15.30 27.05 -5.36
C ILE A 47 13.78 27.14 -5.39
N SER A 48 13.31 28.30 -5.82
CA SER A 48 11.94 28.58 -6.22
C SER A 48 11.60 27.80 -7.50
N SER A 49 10.94 26.66 -7.37
CA SER A 49 10.12 26.11 -8.45
C SER A 49 8.71 26.69 -8.33
N ASN A 50 8.41 27.65 -9.22
CA ASN A 50 7.05 28.12 -9.48
C ASN A 50 6.19 26.93 -9.90
N THR A 51 5.46 26.36 -8.95
CA THR A 51 4.21 25.64 -9.23
C THR A 51 3.10 26.54 -8.74
N THR A 52 2.28 26.98 -9.69
CA THR A 52 1.06 27.75 -9.46
C THR A 52 0.24 27.08 -8.37
N ALA A 53 0.24 27.69 -7.19
CA ALA A 53 -0.66 27.36 -6.11
C ALA A 53 -2.09 27.64 -6.59
N SER A 54 -2.78 26.61 -7.05
CA SER A 54 -4.24 26.60 -7.08
C SER A 54 -4.71 26.63 -5.64
N ASN A 55 -5.17 27.81 -5.26
CA ASN A 55 -5.77 28.13 -3.98
C ASN A 55 -7.17 27.48 -3.94
N GLU A 56 -7.28 26.24 -3.46
CA GLU A 56 -8.56 25.61 -3.16
C GLU A 56 -8.66 25.30 -1.68
N ASN A 57 -9.26 26.25 -0.96
CA ASN A 57 -9.69 26.07 0.41
C ASN A 57 -11.18 25.71 0.42
N SER A 58 -11.48 24.42 0.28
CA SER A 58 -12.67 23.78 0.83
C SER A 58 -12.41 22.28 0.97
N ASN A 59 -11.85 21.93 2.13
CA ASN A 59 -11.45 20.59 2.51
C ASN A 59 -12.67 19.66 2.69
N GLU A 60 -13.13 19.03 1.61
CA GLU A 60 -13.96 17.83 1.64
C GLU A 60 -13.82 17.13 0.28
N ILE A 61 -13.11 16.00 0.20
CA ILE A 61 -12.97 15.27 -1.07
C ILE A 61 -14.23 14.42 -1.27
N ASN A 62 -15.26 15.05 -1.84
CA ASN A 62 -16.50 14.43 -2.29
C ASN A 62 -16.49 14.12 -3.80
N ASP A 63 -15.46 14.59 -4.51
CA ASP A 63 -15.47 14.60 -5.97
C ASP A 63 -14.92 13.30 -6.57
N ILE A 64 -15.84 12.36 -6.83
CA ILE A 64 -15.58 11.10 -7.53
C ILE A 64 -15.10 11.30 -8.98
N THR A 65 -15.19 12.51 -9.55
CA THR A 65 -14.77 12.77 -10.94
C THR A 65 -13.25 12.90 -11.11
N HIS A 66 -12.53 13.19 -10.02
CA HIS A 66 -11.06 13.33 -10.00
C HIS A 66 -10.42 12.49 -8.90
N LEU A 67 -10.85 11.24 -8.80
CA LEU A 67 -10.35 10.34 -7.77
C LEU A 67 -8.87 10.00 -7.97
N HIS A 68 -8.04 10.36 -7.00
CA HIS A 68 -6.60 10.12 -7.03
C HIS A 68 -6.26 8.62 -6.93
N LYS A 69 -5.16 8.17 -7.56
CA LYS A 69 -4.75 6.74 -7.57
C LYS A 69 -4.61 6.16 -6.16
N SER A 70 -4.08 6.94 -5.23
CA SER A 70 -3.93 6.54 -3.82
C SER A 70 -5.27 6.25 -3.11
N MET A 71 -6.40 6.70 -3.66
CA MET A 71 -7.72 6.38 -3.16
C MET A 71 -8.25 5.12 -3.83
N TYR A 72 -8.37 5.11 -5.17
CA TYR A 72 -9.02 3.97 -5.81
C TYR A 72 -8.25 2.66 -5.70
N CYS A 73 -6.91 2.70 -5.65
CA CYS A 73 -6.12 1.49 -5.43
C CYS A 73 -6.41 0.83 -4.07
N ARG A 74 -7.08 1.52 -3.15
CA ARG A 74 -7.48 0.99 -1.83
C ARG A 74 -8.91 0.48 -1.81
N PHE A 75 -9.71 0.64 -2.87
CA PHE A 75 -11.08 0.14 -2.86
C PHE A 75 -11.16 -1.38 -2.88
N GLN A 76 -12.23 -1.92 -2.30
CA GLN A 76 -12.57 -3.33 -2.38
C GLN A 76 -12.89 -3.70 -3.83
N ALA A 77 -12.53 -4.90 -4.27
CA ALA A 77 -13.02 -5.41 -5.55
C ALA A 77 -14.53 -5.71 -5.45
N ASN A 78 -15.33 -5.25 -6.42
CA ASN A 78 -16.78 -5.52 -6.46
C ASN A 78 -17.10 -6.84 -7.20
N HIS A 79 -17.59 -7.86 -6.49
CA HIS A 79 -17.71 -9.21 -7.02
C HIS A 79 -18.90 -10.06 -6.50
N TYR A 80 -19.94 -9.46 -5.91
CA TYR A 80 -21.07 -10.21 -5.30
C TYR A 80 -22.47 -9.93 -5.89
N GLN A 81 -23.35 -10.94 -5.83
CA GLN A 81 -24.81 -10.94 -6.13
C GLN A 81 -25.34 -10.33 -7.44
N CYS A 82 -24.49 -9.93 -8.38
CA CYS A 82 -24.88 -9.42 -9.69
C CYS A 82 -25.04 -10.49 -10.79
N GLY A 83 -25.14 -11.78 -10.43
CA GLY A 83 -25.33 -12.91 -11.36
C GLY A 83 -24.09 -13.79 -11.57
N ARG A 84 -24.28 -14.95 -12.21
CA ARG A 84 -23.23 -15.98 -12.38
C ARG A 84 -22.04 -15.44 -13.20
N PRO A 85 -20.79 -15.83 -12.88
CA PRO A 85 -19.59 -15.34 -13.58
C PRO A 85 -19.61 -15.77 -15.04
N ARG A 86 -19.94 -14.83 -15.94
CA ARG A 86 -19.85 -15.01 -17.40
C ARG A 86 -18.80 -14.10 -18.06
N ASN A 87 -18.24 -13.17 -17.29
CA ASN A 87 -17.37 -12.10 -17.77
C ASN A 87 -15.89 -12.37 -17.51
N PRO A 88 -14.97 -11.73 -18.25
CA PRO A 88 -13.53 -11.98 -18.15
C PRO A 88 -13.01 -11.70 -16.73
N LEU A 89 -11.99 -12.47 -16.34
CA LEU A 89 -11.21 -12.22 -15.14
C LEU A 89 -10.68 -10.78 -15.13
N ARG A 90 -10.76 -10.09 -13.98
CA ARG A 90 -10.11 -8.79 -13.76
C ARG A 90 -9.11 -8.89 -12.62
N TYR A 91 -8.32 -7.85 -12.46
CA TYR A 91 -7.32 -7.72 -11.41
C TYR A 91 -7.61 -6.49 -10.56
N TYR A 92 -7.35 -6.55 -9.27
CA TYR A 92 -7.43 -5.42 -8.35
C TYR A 92 -6.16 -5.36 -7.52
N TRP A 93 -5.82 -4.20 -6.99
CA TRP A 93 -4.74 -4.07 -6.03
C TRP A 93 -5.22 -4.51 -4.64
N ASP A 94 -4.64 -5.56 -4.09
CA ASP A 94 -4.84 -5.99 -2.71
C ASP A 94 -3.87 -5.25 -1.80
N VAL A 95 -4.39 -4.39 -0.92
CA VAL A 95 -3.57 -3.58 0.00
C VAL A 95 -2.89 -4.42 1.06
N HIS A 96 -3.45 -5.59 1.41
CA HIS A 96 -2.87 -6.48 2.41
C HIS A 96 -1.71 -7.28 1.83
N GLY A 97 -1.93 -7.89 0.67
CA GLY A 97 -0.92 -8.65 -0.06
C GLY A 97 0.06 -7.80 -0.84
N GLN A 98 -0.11 -6.47 -0.88
CA GLN A 98 0.67 -5.51 -1.67
C GLN A 98 0.91 -6.01 -3.10
N SER A 99 -0.15 -6.52 -3.73
CA SER A 99 -0.04 -7.18 -5.02
C SER A 99 -1.35 -7.17 -5.78
N CYS A 100 -1.25 -7.30 -7.10
CA CYS A 100 -2.43 -7.43 -7.95
C CYS A 100 -3.03 -8.83 -7.85
N GLN A 101 -4.25 -8.92 -7.34
CA GLN A 101 -5.01 -10.16 -7.18
C GLN A 101 -6.12 -10.25 -8.22
N ARG A 102 -6.47 -11.47 -8.60
CA ARG A 102 -7.50 -11.73 -9.64
C ARG A 102 -8.88 -11.92 -9.01
N PHE A 103 -9.93 -11.45 -9.67
CA PHE A 103 -11.30 -11.61 -9.19
C PHE A 103 -12.34 -11.73 -10.33
N TYR A 104 -13.51 -12.27 -10.01
CA TYR A 104 -14.63 -12.45 -10.95
C TYR A 104 -15.76 -11.48 -10.61
N TYR A 105 -15.95 -10.45 -11.44
CA TYR A 105 -16.95 -9.40 -11.16
C TYR A 105 -18.37 -9.72 -11.65
N GLY A 106 -18.60 -10.84 -12.35
CA GLY A 106 -19.94 -11.20 -12.83
C GLY A 106 -20.56 -10.11 -13.71
N ASN A 107 -21.83 -9.74 -13.46
CA ASN A 107 -22.46 -8.56 -14.11
C ASN A 107 -22.44 -7.32 -13.20
N CYS A 108 -21.52 -7.25 -12.23
CA CYS A 108 -21.44 -6.13 -11.30
C CYS A 108 -20.88 -4.92 -12.04
N HIS A 109 -21.22 -3.73 -11.55
CA HIS A 109 -20.58 -2.52 -12.01
C HIS A 109 -19.11 -2.54 -11.58
N ILE A 110 -18.23 -2.27 -12.54
CA ILE A 110 -16.79 -2.24 -12.33
C ILE A 110 -16.45 -0.93 -11.61
N ASN A 111 -15.77 -1.03 -10.47
CA ASN A 111 -15.23 0.14 -9.77
C ASN A 111 -13.79 0.44 -10.20
N TYR A 112 -13.19 1.50 -9.65
CA TYR A 112 -11.89 1.99 -10.14
C TYR A 112 -10.72 1.05 -9.80
N ASN A 113 -10.81 0.21 -8.77
CA ASN A 113 -9.80 -0.82 -8.48
C ASN A 113 -9.96 -2.07 -9.35
N SER A 114 -9.99 -1.92 -10.67
CA SER A 114 -10.33 -3.03 -11.56
C SER A 114 -9.69 -2.94 -12.94
N TYR A 115 -8.70 -3.78 -13.14
CA TYR A 115 -7.81 -3.77 -14.29
C TYR A 115 -7.97 -5.00 -15.17
N HIS A 116 -7.67 -4.84 -16.45
CA HIS A 116 -7.70 -5.94 -17.41
C HIS A 116 -6.46 -6.86 -17.33
N SER A 117 -5.37 -6.37 -16.75
CA SER A 117 -4.09 -7.08 -16.69
C SER A 117 -3.30 -6.73 -15.45
N ILE A 118 -2.42 -7.64 -15.02
CA ILE A 118 -1.48 -7.41 -13.92
C ILE A 118 -0.59 -6.18 -14.18
N PRO A 119 0.01 -5.99 -15.38
CA PRO A 119 0.85 -4.81 -15.64
C PRO A 119 0.10 -3.49 -15.48
N SER A 120 -1.16 -3.39 -15.93
CA SER A 120 -1.96 -2.18 -15.74
C SER A 120 -2.21 -1.90 -14.26
N CYS A 121 -2.60 -2.92 -13.50
CA CYS A 121 -2.81 -2.81 -12.05
C CYS A 121 -1.54 -2.36 -11.31
N LYS A 122 -0.39 -2.95 -11.63
CA LYS A 122 0.88 -2.59 -11.00
C LYS A 122 1.29 -1.16 -11.32
N ASN A 123 1.24 -0.78 -12.60
CA ASN A 123 1.60 0.57 -13.04
C ASN A 123 0.76 1.66 -12.37
N ASP A 124 -0.50 1.36 -12.05
CA ASP A 124 -1.39 2.32 -11.41
C ASP A 124 -1.29 2.33 -9.88
N CYS A 125 -1.00 1.19 -9.24
CA CYS A 125 -1.16 1.07 -7.78
C CYS A 125 0.11 0.77 -6.99
N GLU A 126 1.15 0.17 -7.58
CA GLU A 126 2.32 -0.32 -6.84
C GLU A 126 3.06 0.81 -6.09
N GLU A 127 3.11 2.01 -6.69
CA GLU A 127 3.69 3.19 -6.05
C GLU A 127 2.68 3.94 -5.14
N TYR A 128 1.39 3.95 -5.50
CA TYR A 128 0.40 4.85 -4.90
C TYR A 128 -0.34 4.26 -3.69
N ALA A 129 -0.40 2.94 -3.57
CA ALA A 129 -1.16 2.28 -2.49
C ALA A 129 -0.53 2.41 -1.10
N HIS A 130 0.73 2.83 -1.02
CA HIS A 130 1.46 3.05 0.24
C HIS A 130 1.56 4.52 0.64
N VAL A 131 1.14 5.43 -0.24
CA VAL A 131 1.17 6.87 0.03
C VAL A 131 0.10 7.18 1.06
N PRO A 132 0.43 7.83 2.19
CA PRO A 132 -0.54 8.26 3.17
C PRO A 132 -1.63 9.09 2.47
N THR A 133 -2.88 8.66 2.59
CA THR A 133 -3.99 9.37 1.97
C THR A 133 -4.20 10.75 2.56
N PHE A 134 -4.91 11.57 1.79
CA PHE A 134 -5.59 12.76 2.26
C PHE A 134 -6.34 12.51 3.58
N THR A 135 -6.27 13.45 4.49
CA THR A 135 -6.85 13.37 5.84
C THR A 135 -8.36 13.65 5.87
N ASN A 136 -8.94 14.06 4.74
CA ASN A 136 -10.33 14.49 4.66
C ASN A 136 -11.07 13.74 3.53
N VAL A 137 -11.31 12.45 3.79
CA VAL A 137 -12.05 11.54 2.91
C VAL A 137 -13.44 11.33 3.52
N THR A 138 -14.48 11.46 2.70
CA THR A 138 -15.87 11.32 3.16
C THR A 138 -16.38 9.90 3.02
N ALA A 139 -17.56 9.64 3.58
CA ALA A 139 -18.18 8.32 3.56
C ALA A 139 -18.53 7.85 2.14
N ASN A 140 -18.73 8.78 1.19
CA ASN A 140 -18.88 8.48 -0.24
C ASN A 140 -17.65 7.80 -0.85
N VAL A 141 -16.50 7.87 -0.19
CA VAL A 141 -15.24 7.27 -0.66
C VAL A 141 -14.78 6.19 0.31
N PHE A 142 -14.66 6.50 1.61
CA PHE A 142 -14.02 5.55 2.51
C PHE A 142 -14.82 4.27 2.72
N CYS A 143 -16.15 4.28 2.59
CA CYS A 143 -16.96 3.07 2.75
C CYS A 143 -16.62 1.98 1.72
N PHE A 144 -15.95 2.36 0.63
CA PHE A 144 -15.49 1.46 -0.42
C PHE A 144 -14.07 0.94 -0.19
N PHE A 145 -13.29 1.49 0.76
CA PHE A 145 -11.93 1.02 1.02
C PHE A 145 -11.90 -0.40 1.57
N GLN A 146 -10.85 -1.15 1.23
CA GLN A 146 -10.47 -2.39 1.89
C GLN A 146 -10.19 -2.09 3.37
N PRO A 147 -10.52 -3.00 4.31
CA PRO A 147 -10.08 -2.84 5.68
C PRO A 147 -8.55 -2.79 5.72
N GLU A 148 -7.96 -2.08 6.66
CA GLU A 148 -6.51 -2.05 6.79
C GLU A 148 -6.08 -2.28 8.23
N PHE A 149 -5.28 -3.33 8.43
CA PHE A 149 -4.69 -3.64 9.73
C PHE A 149 -3.87 -2.44 10.24
N GLY A 150 -3.15 -1.74 9.37
CA GLY A 150 -2.24 -0.65 9.74
C GLY A 150 -0.84 -1.16 10.09
N ASN A 151 0.01 -0.29 10.61
CA ASN A 151 1.46 -0.49 10.67
C ASN A 151 2.01 -0.65 12.10
N CYS A 152 1.13 -0.82 13.07
CA CYS A 152 1.48 -1.06 14.47
C CYS A 152 1.41 -2.56 14.83
N ASN A 153 1.68 -2.90 16.09
CA ASN A 153 1.79 -4.28 16.57
C ASN A 153 0.72 -4.67 17.62
N SER A 154 -0.48 -4.08 17.57
CA SER A 154 -1.60 -4.44 18.45
C SER A 154 -2.72 -5.16 17.68
N TYR A 155 -3.74 -5.65 18.40
CA TYR A 155 -4.90 -6.31 17.79
C TYR A 155 -6.18 -5.80 18.47
N TYR A 156 -6.75 -4.73 17.92
CA TYR A 156 -8.02 -4.19 18.37
C TYR A 156 -9.15 -4.68 17.47
N PRO A 157 -10.19 -5.34 18.01
CA PRO A 157 -11.36 -5.70 17.21
C PRO A 157 -12.05 -4.43 16.74
N ARG A 158 -12.30 -4.35 15.43
CA ARG A 158 -12.99 -3.24 14.77
C ARG A 158 -13.92 -3.77 13.68
N TRP A 159 -14.74 -2.89 13.14
CA TRP A 159 -15.70 -3.20 12.08
C TRP A 159 -15.35 -2.42 10.81
N TYR A 160 -15.52 -3.04 9.64
CA TYR A 160 -15.47 -2.37 8.35
C TYR A 160 -16.73 -2.72 7.56
N TYR A 161 -17.14 -1.83 6.65
CA TYR A 161 -18.25 -2.09 5.75
C TYR A 161 -17.75 -2.89 4.55
N ASP A 162 -18.29 -4.09 4.36
CA ASP A 162 -18.01 -4.95 3.22
C ASP A 162 -19.03 -4.66 2.11
N ILE A 163 -18.56 -4.07 1.00
CA ILE A 163 -19.45 -3.67 -0.10
C ILE A 163 -20.00 -4.87 -0.86
N ASN A 164 -19.30 -6.00 -0.79
CA ASN A 164 -19.73 -7.23 -1.43
C ASN A 164 -20.86 -7.86 -0.62
N GLU A 165 -20.71 -7.99 0.69
CA GLU A 165 -21.75 -8.58 1.55
C GLU A 165 -22.80 -7.57 2.03
N MET A 166 -22.64 -6.29 1.69
CA MET A 166 -23.49 -5.16 2.08
C MET A 166 -23.77 -5.14 3.59
N LYS A 167 -22.73 -5.45 4.37
CA LYS A 167 -22.83 -5.54 5.83
C LYS A 167 -21.50 -5.23 6.48
N CYS A 168 -21.56 -4.92 7.76
CA CYS A 168 -20.36 -4.73 8.57
C CYS A 168 -19.76 -6.05 9.02
N LYS A 169 -18.44 -6.19 8.86
CA LYS A 169 -17.66 -7.37 9.25
C LYS A 169 -16.54 -6.99 10.21
N GLY A 170 -16.23 -7.91 11.11
CA GLY A 170 -15.14 -7.74 12.08
C GLY A 170 -13.77 -7.91 11.41
N PHE A 171 -12.81 -7.09 11.83
CA PHE A 171 -11.39 -7.23 11.49
C PHE A 171 -10.51 -6.76 12.66
N SER A 172 -9.20 -7.02 12.57
CA SER A 172 -8.23 -6.53 13.56
C SER A 172 -7.59 -5.23 13.08
N PHE A 173 -7.47 -4.24 13.97
CA PHE A 173 -6.72 -3.01 13.76
C PHE A 173 -5.48 -2.97 14.65
N SER A 174 -4.36 -2.56 14.06
CA SER A 174 -3.04 -2.56 14.68
C SER A 174 -2.83 -1.48 15.75
N GLY A 175 -3.72 -0.49 15.82
CA GLY A 175 -3.63 0.65 16.73
C GLY A 175 -3.14 1.95 16.07
N CYS A 176 -2.58 1.90 14.85
CA CYS A 176 -2.23 3.10 14.09
C CYS A 176 -2.37 2.90 12.58
N GLY A 177 -2.45 4.01 11.83
CA GLY A 177 -2.61 4.00 10.38
C GLY A 177 -3.98 3.48 9.92
N GLY A 178 -3.97 2.74 8.82
CA GLY A 178 -5.18 2.23 8.17
C GLY A 178 -5.98 3.34 7.48
N ASN A 179 -7.31 3.16 7.40
CA ASN A 179 -8.23 4.11 6.78
C ASN A 179 -9.51 4.32 7.61
N HIS A 180 -10.44 5.11 7.07
CA HIS A 180 -11.70 5.48 7.69
C HIS A 180 -12.80 4.40 7.58
N ASN A 181 -12.61 3.31 6.81
CA ASN A 181 -13.50 2.15 6.85
C ASN A 181 -13.23 1.30 8.10
N ARG A 182 -13.31 1.92 9.28
CA ARG A 182 -12.98 1.33 10.56
C ARG A 182 -13.82 1.96 11.66
N PHE A 183 -14.67 1.15 12.27
CA PHE A 183 -15.64 1.56 13.26
C PHE A 183 -15.50 0.76 14.55
N ASP A 184 -15.95 1.34 15.66
CA ASP A 184 -15.93 0.69 16.97
C ASP A 184 -17.09 -0.31 17.14
N SER A 185 -18.21 -0.08 16.43
CA SER A 185 -19.36 -0.96 16.45
C SER A 185 -19.88 -1.29 15.05
N ALA A 186 -20.53 -2.45 14.92
CA ALA A 186 -21.23 -2.82 13.70
C ALA A 186 -22.35 -1.82 13.36
N ASN A 187 -23.00 -1.24 14.38
CA ASN A 187 -24.10 -0.30 14.19
C ASN A 187 -23.61 1.02 13.58
N ASP A 188 -22.51 1.59 14.10
CA ASP A 188 -21.94 2.82 13.55
C ASP A 188 -21.47 2.64 12.11
N CYS A 189 -20.88 1.48 11.82
CA CYS A 189 -20.50 1.08 10.48
C CYS A 189 -21.72 1.02 9.53
N MET A 190 -22.83 0.40 9.95
CA MET A 190 -24.04 0.31 9.13
C MET A 190 -24.67 1.70 8.90
N LEU A 191 -24.74 2.52 9.95
CA LEU A 191 -25.27 3.88 9.87
C LEU A 191 -24.45 4.76 8.92
N ALA A 192 -23.12 4.62 8.93
CA ALA A 192 -22.24 5.42 8.10
C ALA A 192 -22.26 5.03 6.62
N CYS A 193 -22.32 3.72 6.31
CA CYS A 193 -22.00 3.25 4.96
C CYS A 193 -23.16 2.62 4.19
N SER A 194 -24.19 2.10 4.86
CA SER A 194 -25.20 1.29 4.18
C SER A 194 -25.99 2.08 3.13
N GLU A 195 -26.48 3.28 3.47
CA GLU A 195 -27.25 4.11 2.54
C GLU A 195 -26.41 4.59 1.36
N ILE A 196 -25.18 5.04 1.62
CA ILE A 196 -24.23 5.52 0.60
C ILE A 196 -23.95 4.44 -0.44
N VAL A 197 -23.56 3.24 0.00
CA VAL A 197 -23.24 2.15 -0.92
C VAL A 197 -24.48 1.67 -1.68
N ASN A 198 -25.65 1.67 -1.01
CA ASN A 198 -26.92 1.36 -1.66
C ASN A 198 -27.29 2.34 -2.78
N HIS A 199 -27.01 3.64 -2.62
CA HIS A 199 -27.29 4.64 -3.64
C HIS A 199 -26.50 4.39 -4.92
N HIS A 200 -25.17 4.21 -4.80
CA HIS A 200 -24.30 3.89 -5.94
C HIS A 200 -24.68 2.59 -6.65
N ASN A 201 -25.22 1.62 -5.92
CA ASN A 201 -25.70 0.36 -6.51
C ASN A 201 -27.03 0.51 -7.30
N ARG A 202 -27.85 1.52 -7.01
CA ARG A 202 -29.20 1.70 -7.60
C ARG A 202 -29.22 2.66 -8.78
N ASP A 203 -28.46 3.75 -8.71
CA ASP A 203 -28.44 4.78 -9.75
C ASP A 203 -27.53 4.42 -10.94
N GLY A 204 -26.70 3.39 -10.79
CA GLY A 204 -25.72 2.99 -11.78
C GLY A 204 -24.59 3.99 -11.99
N SER A 205 -24.42 4.93 -11.06
CA SER A 205 -23.25 5.79 -10.99
C SER A 205 -21.99 4.93 -10.88
N PRO A 206 -20.84 5.42 -11.37
CA PRO A 206 -19.56 4.74 -11.16
C PRO A 206 -19.38 4.52 -9.66
N ILE A 207 -19.35 3.25 -9.26
CA ILE A 207 -18.97 2.87 -7.91
C ILE A 207 -17.51 3.31 -7.76
N PRO A 208 -17.17 4.15 -6.77
CA PRO A 208 -15.78 4.42 -6.44
C PRO A 208 -15.01 3.09 -6.33
#